data_AF-A0A3D2EXS3-F1
#
_entry.id   AF-A0A3D2EXS3-F1
#
_cell.length_a   1.000
_cell.length_b   1.000
_cell.length_c   1.000
_cell.angle_alpha   90.00
_cell.angle_beta   90.00
_cell.angle_gamma   90.00
#
_symmetry.space_group_name_H-M   'P 1'
#
loop_
_entity.id
_entity.type
_entity.pdbx_description
1 polymer ?
#
loop_
_entity_poly.entity_id
_entity_poly.type
_entity_poly.pdbx_seq_one_letter_code
_entity_poly.pdbx_strand_id
1 'polypeptide(L)' 'MDQSEIQKKVEAFLKELEVPSFIVFGFQKEKSDSDPNKAEFGIVSSYNKVPPQAVIKGMSWALNDFISKSL' A
#
# COMPACT_ATOMS: atom_id res chain seq x y z
N MET A 1 13.64 5.74 -1.68
CA MET A 1 12.53 6.19 -2.57
C MET A 1 11.52 7.05 -1.82
N ASP A 2 11.07 8.15 -2.43
CA ASP A 2 10.04 9.03 -1.87
C ASP A 2 8.63 8.42 -2.03
N GLN A 3 7.80 8.55 -1.00
CA GLN A 3 6.46 7.96 -0.92
C GLN A 3 5.54 8.48 -2.04
N SER A 4 5.69 9.74 -2.41
CA SER A 4 4.93 10.40 -3.48
C SER A 4 5.18 9.76 -4.85
N GLU A 5 6.43 9.37 -5.14
CA GLU A 5 6.78 8.73 -6.40
C GLU A 5 6.22 7.31 -6.51
N ILE A 6 6.28 6.55 -5.42
CA ILE A 6 5.72 5.20 -5.35
C ILE A 6 4.20 5.25 -5.58
N GLN A 7 3.51 6.17 -4.92
CA GLN A 7 2.08 6.34 -5.10
C GLN A 7 1.70 6.65 -6.55
N LYS A 8 2.40 7.57 -7.21
CA LYS A 8 2.14 7.88 -8.63
C LYS A 8 2.33 6.68 -9.54
N LYS A 9 3.37 5.88 -9.31
CA LYS A 9 3.61 4.65 -10.09
C LYS A 9 2.50 3.62 -9.89
N VAL A 10 2.07 3.42 -8.65
CA VAL A 10 0.97 2.49 -8.33
C VAL A 10 -0.34 2.97 -8.94
N GLU A 11 -0.65 4.27 -8.86
CA GLU A 11 -1.85 4.84 -9.50
C GLU A 11 -1.82 4.75 -11.03
N ALA A 12 -0.66 4.95 -11.66
CA ALA A 12 -0.50 4.77 -13.10
C ALA A 12 -0.76 3.32 -13.50
N PHE A 13 -0.16 2.36 -12.79
CA PHE A 13 -0.39 0.93 -13.01
C PHE A 13 -1.87 0.54 -12.82
N LEU A 14 -2.51 1.02 -11.77
CA LEU A 14 -3.93 0.77 -11.53
C LEU A 14 -4.83 1.35 -12.62
N LYS A 15 -4.44 2.49 -13.22
CA LYS A 15 -5.15 3.08 -14.37
C LYS A 15 -4.94 2.26 -15.64
N GLU A 16 -3.72 1.80 -15.92
CA GLU A 16 -3.41 0.96 -17.08
C GLU A 16 -4.16 -0.38 -17.07
N LEU A 17 -4.41 -0.92 -15.88
CA LEU A 17 -5.17 -2.16 -15.72
C LEU A 17 -6.65 -2.03 -16.14
N GLU A 18 -7.19 -0.81 -16.20
CA GLU A 18 -8.60 -0.46 -16.51
C GLU A 18 -9.70 -1.17 -15.69
N VAL A 19 -9.33 -2.06 -14.77
CA VAL A 19 -10.25 -2.76 -13.87
C VAL A 19 -10.40 -2.03 -12.54
N PRO A 20 -11.57 -2.12 -11.88
CA PRO A 20 -11.74 -1.62 -10.51
C PRO A 20 -10.84 -2.39 -9.55
N SER A 21 -9.85 -1.72 -8.97
CA SER A 21 -8.84 -2.35 -8.12
C SER A 21 -8.30 -1.39 -7.05
N PHE A 22 -7.71 -1.97 -6.00
CA PHE A 22 -6.99 -1.25 -4.97
C PHE A 22 -5.70 -1.99 -4.64
N ILE A 23 -4.65 -1.25 -4.27
CA ILE A 23 -3.38 -1.81 -3.82
C ILE A 23 -3.01 -1.14 -2.49
N VAL A 24 -2.63 -1.98 -1.53
CA VAL A 24 -1.90 -1.57 -0.32
C VAL A 24 -0.49 -2.13 -0.45
N PHE A 25 0.48 -1.24 -0.54
CA PHE A 25 1.88 -1.61 -0.73
C PHE A 25 2.71 -1.11 0.46
N GLY A 26 3.26 -2.03 1.23
CA GLY A 26 4.26 -1.76 2.26
C GLY A 26 5.65 -1.84 1.67
N PHE A 27 6.50 -0.86 1.94
CA PHE A 27 7.89 -0.86 1.50
C PHE A 27 8.81 -0.44 2.63
N GLN A 28 10.03 -0.96 2.62
CA GLN A 28 11.08 -0.49 3.50
C GLN A 28 11.74 0.73 2.85
N LYS A 29 11.78 1.84 3.57
CA LYS A 29 12.58 2.99 3.14
C LYS A 29 14.06 2.59 3.25
N GLU A 30 14.84 2.97 2.24
CA GLU A 30 16.29 2.87 2.32
C GLU A 30 16.78 3.60 3.57
N LYS A 31 17.81 3.05 4.22
CA LYS A 31 18.35 3.51 5.52
C LYS A 31 18.24 5.03 5.66
N SER A 32 17.40 5.47 6.59
CA SER A 32 17.31 6.87 6.97
C SER A 32 18.63 7.28 7.60
N ASP A 33 19.22 8.40 7.15
CA ASP A 33 20.46 8.98 7.72
C ASP A 33 20.32 9.30 9.23
N SER A 34 19.11 9.20 9.79
CA SER A 34 18.80 9.54 11.17
C SER A 34 18.99 8.40 12.18
N ASP A 35 18.96 7.12 11.78
CA ASP A 35 19.26 5.99 12.68
C ASP A 35 19.60 4.70 11.89
N PRO A 36 20.88 4.27 11.82
CA PRO A 36 21.32 3.12 11.01
C PRO A 36 20.80 1.76 11.49
N ASN A 37 20.19 1.69 12.69
CA ASN A 37 19.64 0.47 13.27
C ASN A 37 18.11 0.36 13.19
N LYS A 38 17.42 1.35 12.61
CA LYS A 38 15.97 1.32 12.43
C LYS A 38 15.60 1.24 10.96
N ALA A 39 14.98 0.13 10.56
CA ALA A 39 14.26 0.05 9.32
C ALA A 39 13.01 0.94 9.40
N GLU A 40 12.97 2.03 8.63
CA GLU A 40 11.75 2.79 8.47
C GLU A 40 10.86 2.11 7.41
N PHE A 41 9.59 1.90 7.74
CA PHE A 41 8.61 1.32 6.82
C PHE A 41 7.64 2.41 6.35
N GLY A 42 7.33 2.41 5.06
CA GLY A 42 6.31 3.24 4.44
C GLY A 42 5.14 2.39 3.94
N ILE A 43 3.94 2.97 3.93
CA ILE A 43 2.74 2.33 3.38
C ILE A 43 2.12 3.29 2.38
N VAL A 44 1.76 2.78 1.20
CA VAL A 44 0.99 3.48 0.18
C VAL A 44 -0.32 2.74 -0.08
N SER A 45 -1.41 3.49 -0.17
CA SER A 45 -2.73 3.00 -0.55
C SER A 45 -3.25 3.78 -1.75
N SER A 46 -3.61 3.09 -2.83
CA SER A 46 -4.19 3.69 -4.03
C SER A 46 -5.38 2.89 -4.53
N TYR A 47 -6.35 3.60 -5.11
CA TYR A 47 -7.66 3.06 -5.49
C TYR A 47 -8.03 3.54 -6.90
N ASN A 48 -8.55 2.65 -7.74
CA ASN A 48 -9.05 2.99 -9.08
C ASN A 48 -10.51 2.57 -9.23
N LYS A 49 -11.43 3.54 -9.37
CA LYS A 49 -12.88 3.32 -9.63
C LYS A 49 -13.62 2.42 -8.63
N VAL A 50 -13.03 2.10 -7.47
CA VAL A 50 -13.69 1.33 -6.41
C VAL A 50 -14.35 2.28 -5.40
N PRO A 51 -15.62 2.05 -5.01
CA PRO A 51 -16.25 2.83 -3.95
C PRO A 51 -15.45 2.75 -2.64
N PRO A 52 -15.23 3.86 -1.90
CA PRO A 52 -14.43 3.87 -0.68
C PRO A 52 -14.86 2.82 0.36
N GLN A 53 -16.17 2.53 0.44
CA GLN A 53 -16.73 1.53 1.34
C GLN A 53 -16.27 0.09 1.02
N ALA A 54 -16.17 -0.24 -0.27
CA ALA A 54 -15.71 -1.54 -0.72
C ALA A 54 -14.20 -1.69 -0.50
N VAL A 55 -13.45 -0.62 -0.71
CA VAL A 55 -12.02 -0.55 -0.36
C VAL A 55 -11.81 -0.78 1.14
N ILE A 56 -12.53 -0.06 2.01
CA ILE A 56 -12.41 -0.21 3.47
C ILE A 56 -12.71 -1.65 3.89
N LYS A 57 -13.79 -2.26 3.38
CA LYS A 57 -14.10 -3.68 3.64
C LYS A 57 -12.98 -4.62 3.18
N GLY A 58 -12.46 -4.42 1.97
CA GLY A 58 -11.37 -5.22 1.42
C GLY A 58 -10.09 -5.12 2.25
N MET A 59 -9.72 -3.90 2.67
CA MET A 59 -8.57 -3.68 3.55
C MET A 59 -8.77 -4.30 4.93
N SER A 60 -9.94 -4.12 5.56
CA SER A 60 -10.25 -4.75 6.85
C SER A 60 -10.18 -6.27 6.78
N TRP A 61 -10.68 -6.88 5.70
CA TRP A 61 -10.56 -8.32 5.48
C TRP A 61 -9.11 -8.76 5.30
N ALA A 62 -8.33 -8.08 4.45
CA ALA A 62 -6.94 -8.42 4.20
C ALA A 62 -6.08 -8.29 5.46
N LEU A 63 -6.26 -7.22 6.23
CA LEU A 63 -5.58 -7.03 7.52
C LEU A 63 -5.96 -8.12 8.52
N ASN A 64 -7.25 -8.47 8.62
CA ASN A 64 -7.69 -9.54 9.48
C ASN A 64 -7.11 -10.90 9.06
N ASP A 65 -7.03 -11.18 7.76
CA ASP A 65 -6.44 -12.41 7.21
C ASP A 65 -4.94 -12.49 7.52
N PHE A 66 -4.20 -11.38 7.36
CA PHE A 66 -2.77 -11.31 7.74
C PHE A 66 -2.56 -11.58 9.22
N ILE A 67 -3.35 -10.95 10.10
CA ILE A 67 -3.24 -11.14 11.55
C ILE A 67 -3.62 -12.58 11.94
N SER A 68 -4.68 -13.13 11.34
CA SER A 68 -5.18 -14.47 11.67
C SER A 68 -4.28 -15.59 11.17
N LYS A 69 -3.55 -15.39 10.06
CA LYS A 69 -2.59 -16.36 9.53
C LYS A 69 -1.17 -16.20 10.10
N SER A 70 -0.88 -15.08 10.77
CA SER A 70 0.42 -14.76 11.36
C SER A 70 0.56 -15.20 12.84
N LEU A 71 -0.34 -16.04 13.34
CA LEU A 71 -0.29 -16.64 14.68
C LEU A 71 -0.23 -18.17 14.60
#